data_AF-A0AAP5MA49-F1
#
_entry.id   AF-A0AAP5MA49-F1
#
_cell.length_a   1.000
_cell.length_b   1.000
_cell.length_c   1.000
_cell.angle_alpha   90.00
_cell.angle_beta   90.00
_cell.angle_gamma   90.00
#
_symmetry.space_group_name_H-M   'P 1'
#
loop_
_entity.id
_entity.type
_entity.pdbx_description
1 polymer ?
#
loop_
_entity_poly.entity_id
_entity_poly.type
_entity_poly.pdbx_seq_one_letter_code
_entity_poly.pdbx_strand_id
1 'polypeptide(L)'
;MANKLVDNIVPSQPPIDPQSDVHVLKSRLEWGEPAFTILDVRDRQTYNEGHIMGAMPAPIDQLADWAAKSLAKSRDIYVYGTDDQQSADAAQALTGAGFEHVSQLKGGLAAWKAVGGPTEGIAESKTPAGADDYNVVARLQNHAETQKKDV
;
A
#
# COMPACT_ATOMS: atom_id res chain seq x y z
N MET A 1 31.27 -6.56 29.48
CA MET A 1 32.00 -6.47 28.19
C MET A 1 31.03 -6.97 27.12
N ALA A 2 30.33 -6.08 26.41
CA ALA A 2 29.38 -6.47 25.36
C ALA A 2 30.16 -6.89 24.10
N ASN A 3 29.76 -8.01 23.49
CA ASN A 3 30.48 -8.68 22.41
C ASN A 3 30.25 -7.96 21.08
N LYS A 4 31.17 -7.06 20.70
CA LYS A 4 31.16 -6.22 19.47
C LYS A 4 31.48 -6.98 18.16
N LEU A 5 31.37 -8.31 18.14
CA LEU A 5 31.86 -9.12 17.02
C LEU A 5 30.91 -9.18 15.79
N VAL A 6 29.71 -8.60 15.89
CA VAL A 6 28.69 -8.69 14.81
C VAL A 6 28.27 -7.36 14.21
N ASP A 7 28.72 -6.22 14.76
CA ASP A 7 28.19 -4.89 14.42
C ASP A 7 28.47 -4.45 12.96
N ASN A 8 29.36 -5.14 12.23
CA ASN A 8 29.79 -4.78 10.86
C ASN A 8 29.60 -5.91 9.82
N ILE A 9 28.89 -6.99 10.15
CA ILE A 9 28.64 -8.10 9.19
C ILE A 9 27.39 -7.83 8.34
N VAL A 10 26.45 -7.05 8.88
CA VAL A 10 25.25 -6.62 8.15
C VAL A 10 25.51 -5.22 7.60
N PRO A 11 25.46 -5.00 6.27
CA PRO A 11 25.52 -3.65 5.73
C PRO A 11 24.41 -2.82 6.39
N SER A 12 24.78 -1.72 7.05
CA SER A 12 23.82 -0.76 7.57
C SER A 12 23.05 -0.18 6.39
N GLN A 13 21.73 -0.25 6.44
CA GLN A 13 20.92 0.28 5.34
C GLN A 13 21.17 1.78 5.18
N PRO A 14 21.29 2.29 3.94
CA PRO A 14 21.44 3.71 3.71
C PRO A 14 20.24 4.45 4.30
N PRO A 15 20.43 5.67 4.84
CA PRO A 15 19.34 6.48 5.37
C PRO A 15 18.24 6.67 4.32
N ILE A 16 16.99 6.64 4.75
CA ILE A 16 15.87 6.96 3.86
C ILE A 16 15.73 8.48 3.72
N ASP A 17 15.48 8.95 2.50
CA ASP A 17 15.16 10.35 2.27
C ASP A 17 13.75 10.68 2.77
N PRO A 18 13.48 11.90 3.29
CA PRO A 18 12.13 12.28 3.73
C PRO A 18 11.08 12.24 2.62
N GLN A 19 11.50 12.28 1.36
CA GLN A 19 10.65 12.13 0.19
C GLN A 19 11.32 11.17 -0.78
N SER A 20 10.67 10.06 -1.10
CA SER A 20 11.19 9.05 -2.02
C SER A 20 10.35 8.93 -3.27
N ASP A 21 11.02 8.67 -4.38
CA ASP A 21 10.39 8.28 -5.64
C ASP A 21 9.99 6.79 -5.62
N VAL A 22 8.99 6.44 -6.43
CA VAL A 22 8.48 5.07 -6.55
C VAL A 22 9.52 4.05 -7.01
N HIS A 23 10.51 4.45 -7.81
CA HIS A 23 11.60 3.55 -8.24
C HIS A 23 12.51 3.15 -7.08
N VAL A 24 12.72 4.04 -6.09
CA VAL A 24 13.53 3.75 -4.90
C VAL A 24 12.84 2.68 -4.06
N LEU A 25 11.56 2.88 -3.75
CA LEU A 25 10.77 1.90 -3.00
C LEU A 25 10.66 0.57 -3.75
N LYS A 26 10.41 0.60 -5.07
CA LYS A 26 10.30 -0.60 -5.90
C LYS A 26 11.58 -1.41 -5.89
N SER A 27 12.72 -0.74 -6.05
CA SER A 27 14.03 -1.40 -5.95
C SER A 27 14.20 -2.07 -4.59
N ARG A 28 13.96 -1.35 -3.48
CA ARG A 28 14.12 -1.93 -2.13
C ARG A 28 13.22 -3.16 -1.89
N LEU A 29 11.99 -3.13 -2.42
CA LEU A 29 11.05 -4.24 -2.33
C LEU A 29 11.55 -5.47 -3.12
N GLU A 30 12.04 -5.27 -4.35
CA GLU A 30 12.54 -6.35 -5.23
C GLU A 30 13.87 -6.96 -4.73
N TRP A 31 14.75 -6.15 -4.14
CA TRP A 31 15.98 -6.63 -3.51
C TRP A 31 15.72 -7.42 -2.21
N GLY A 32 14.47 -7.46 -1.73
CA GLY A 32 14.07 -8.25 -0.57
C GLY A 32 14.60 -7.71 0.74
N GLU A 33 14.87 -6.40 0.85
CA GLU A 33 15.34 -5.78 2.08
C GLU A 33 14.23 -5.79 3.15
N PRO A 34 14.33 -6.58 4.23
CA PRO A 34 13.19 -6.86 5.12
C PRO A 34 12.91 -5.75 6.15
N ALA A 35 13.50 -4.56 5.99
CA ALA A 35 13.64 -3.61 7.09
C ALA A 35 12.74 -2.38 7.01
N PHE A 36 11.88 -2.24 5.99
CA PHE A 36 10.92 -1.13 5.91
C PHE A 36 9.46 -1.58 6.02
N THR A 37 8.58 -0.61 6.20
CA THR A 37 7.13 -0.78 6.24
C THR A 37 6.47 0.21 5.30
N ILE A 38 5.50 -0.25 4.51
CA ILE A 38 4.69 0.62 3.64
C ILE A 38 3.33 0.83 4.31
N LEU A 39 2.95 2.09 4.53
CA LEU A 39 1.67 2.47 5.12
C LEU A 39 0.79 3.18 4.08
N ASP A 40 -0.41 2.66 3.91
CA ASP A 40 -1.47 3.28 3.12
C ASP A 40 -2.41 4.04 4.07
N VAL A 41 -2.44 5.36 3.96
CA VAL A 41 -3.22 6.23 4.85
C VAL A 41 -4.57 6.65 4.28
N ARG A 42 -4.92 6.10 3.11
CA ARG A 42 -6.24 6.28 2.50
C ARG A 42 -7.30 5.58 3.34
N ASP A 43 -8.56 5.83 3.03
CA ASP A 43 -9.65 5.15 3.70
C ASP A 43 -9.61 3.63 3.45
N ARG A 44 -10.24 2.88 4.36
CA ARG A 44 -10.20 1.42 4.34
C ARG A 44 -10.84 0.82 3.08
N GLN A 45 -11.84 1.46 2.49
CA GLN A 45 -12.47 0.98 1.28
C GLN A 45 -11.49 1.08 0.11
N THR A 46 -10.86 2.25 -0.07
CA THR A 46 -9.86 2.48 -1.10
C THR A 46 -8.66 1.53 -0.99
N TYR A 47 -8.17 1.26 0.23
CA TYR A 47 -7.14 0.25 0.46
C TYR A 47 -7.58 -1.15 -0.03
N ASN A 48 -8.79 -1.58 0.35
CA ASN A 48 -9.31 -2.90 -0.02
C ASN A 48 -9.52 -3.04 -1.54
N GLU A 49 -9.86 -1.96 -2.23
CA GLU A 49 -10.01 -1.94 -3.69
C GLU A 49 -8.67 -2.16 -4.39
N GLY A 50 -7.61 -1.49 -3.94
CA GLY A 50 -6.26 -1.65 -4.48
C GLY A 50 -5.20 -0.86 -3.71
N HIS A 51 -4.09 -1.52 -3.36
CA HIS A 51 -2.96 -0.94 -2.63
C HIS A 51 -1.63 -1.52 -3.15
N ILE A 52 -0.51 -0.90 -2.75
CA ILE A 52 0.84 -1.44 -2.99
C ILE A 52 0.97 -2.79 -2.29
N MET A 53 1.49 -3.81 -2.97
CA MET A 53 1.69 -5.15 -2.40
C MET A 53 2.46 -5.09 -1.07
N GLY A 54 1.91 -5.72 -0.04
CA GLY A 54 2.50 -5.73 1.31
C GLY A 54 2.31 -4.44 2.12
N ALA A 55 1.59 -3.44 1.61
CA ALA A 55 1.25 -2.25 2.40
C ALA A 55 0.23 -2.58 3.50
N MET A 56 0.40 -1.95 4.66
CA MET A 56 -0.54 -2.06 5.78
C MET A 56 -1.53 -0.88 5.78
N PRO A 57 -2.82 -1.12 6.07
CA PRO A 57 -3.81 -0.05 6.15
C PRO A 57 -3.64 0.70 7.48
N ALA A 58 -3.37 2.00 7.40
CA ALA A 58 -3.27 2.87 8.56
C ALA A 58 -3.92 4.23 8.26
N PRO A 59 -5.27 4.29 8.19
CA PRO A 59 -5.98 5.54 7.86
C PRO A 59 -5.50 6.72 8.72
N ILE A 60 -5.35 7.89 8.09
CA ILE A 60 -4.65 9.04 8.69
C ILE A 60 -5.13 9.40 10.10
N ASP A 61 -6.43 9.30 10.38
CA ASP A 61 -7.05 9.61 11.67
C ASP A 61 -6.56 8.72 12.82
N GLN A 62 -6.07 7.52 12.52
CA GLN A 62 -5.61 6.52 13.51
C GLN A 62 -4.11 6.25 13.39
N LEU A 63 -3.42 6.92 12.46
CA LEU A 63 -2.07 6.59 12.03
C LEU A 63 -1.05 6.62 13.18
N ALA A 64 -0.96 7.74 13.91
CA ALA A 64 0.03 7.92 14.95
C ALA A 64 -0.13 6.92 16.11
N ASP A 65 -1.37 6.72 16.57
CA ASP A 65 -1.71 5.81 17.66
C ASP A 65 -1.47 4.35 17.27
N TRP A 66 -1.88 3.95 16.07
CA TRP A 66 -1.65 2.61 15.56
C TRP A 66 -0.16 2.33 15.37
N ALA A 67 0.58 3.27 14.77
CA ALA A 67 1.99 3.13 14.51
C ALA A 67 2.77 3.02 15.83
N ALA A 68 2.46 3.87 16.83
CA ALA A 68 3.13 3.85 18.13
C ALA A 68 2.99 2.51 18.87
N LYS A 69 1.90 1.77 18.64
CA LYS A 69 1.65 0.44 19.24
C LYS A 69 2.26 -0.70 18.45
N SER A 70 2.49 -0.51 17.14
CA SER A 70 2.80 -1.59 16.21
C SER A 70 4.23 -1.55 15.65
N LEU A 71 4.88 -0.39 15.67
CA LEU A 71 6.17 -0.15 15.01
C LEU A 71 7.21 0.42 15.97
N ALA A 72 8.47 0.01 15.77
CA ALA A 72 9.62 0.62 16.44
C ALA A 72 9.90 2.03 15.87
N LYS A 73 10.42 2.95 16.69
CA LYS A 73 10.69 4.34 16.27
C LYS A 73 11.79 4.46 15.20
N SER A 74 12.72 3.51 15.17
CA SER A 74 13.79 3.41 14.17
C SER A 74 13.39 2.65 12.90
N ARG A 75 12.12 2.25 12.76
CA ARG A 75 11.63 1.54 11.57
C ARG A 75 11.60 2.51 10.39
N ASP A 76 12.15 2.10 9.25
CA ASP A 76 11.95 2.78 7.97
C ASP A 76 10.48 2.68 7.56
N ILE A 77 9.83 3.82 7.39
CA ILE A 77 8.42 3.89 7.00
C ILE A 77 8.30 4.65 5.69
N TYR A 78 7.70 4.01 4.68
CA TYR A 78 7.19 4.67 3.49
C TYR A 78 5.69 4.88 3.66
N VAL A 79 5.22 6.10 3.44
CA VAL A 79 3.81 6.45 3.60
C VAL A 79 3.24 7.08 2.33
N TYR A 80 2.03 6.69 1.96
CA TYR A 80 1.32 7.28 0.84
C TYR A 80 -0.19 7.40 1.11
N GLY A 81 -0.77 8.48 0.61
CA GLY A 81 -2.19 8.77 0.63
C GLY A 81 -2.80 8.83 -0.76
N THR A 82 -3.99 9.45 -0.85
CA THR A 82 -4.71 9.72 -2.10
C THR A 82 -3.95 10.68 -2.99
N ASP A 83 -3.23 11.63 -2.39
CA ASP A 83 -2.40 12.63 -3.05
C ASP A 83 -1.12 12.91 -2.24
N ASP A 84 -0.25 13.73 -2.81
CA ASP A 84 1.02 14.14 -2.21
C ASP A 84 0.81 14.91 -0.90
N GLN A 85 -0.29 15.66 -0.76
CA GLN A 85 -0.55 16.46 0.44
C GLN A 85 -0.92 15.55 1.61
N GLN A 86 -1.83 14.60 1.42
CA GLN A 86 -2.19 13.62 2.44
C GLN A 86 -0.98 12.76 2.84
N SER A 87 -0.12 12.44 1.87
CA SER A 87 1.14 11.72 2.12
C SER A 87 2.10 12.55 3.00
N ALA A 88 2.20 13.85 2.74
CA ALA A 88 3.01 14.78 3.52
C ALA A 88 2.48 14.95 4.95
N ASP A 89 1.16 15.12 5.10
CA ASP A 89 0.50 15.27 6.41
C ASP A 89 0.70 14.01 7.26
N ALA A 90 0.60 12.83 6.65
CA ALA A 90 0.88 11.56 7.31
C ALA A 90 2.35 11.42 7.73
N ALA A 91 3.29 11.83 6.86
CA ALA A 91 4.71 11.83 7.20
C ALA A 91 5.01 12.78 8.38
N GLN A 92 4.37 13.95 8.41
CA GLN A 92 4.46 14.90 9.52
C GLN A 92 3.87 14.33 10.82
N ALA A 93 2.72 13.65 10.75
CA ALA A 93 2.10 13.03 11.92
C ALA A 93 3.00 11.95 12.54
N LEU A 94 3.65 11.13 11.70
CA LEU A 94 4.57 10.09 12.17
C LEU A 94 5.86 10.68 12.75
N THR A 95 6.47 11.65 12.08
CA THR A 95 7.68 12.32 12.61
C THR A 95 7.38 13.08 13.91
N GLY A 96 6.23 13.77 13.99
CA GLY A 96 5.73 14.39 15.21
C GLY A 96 5.47 13.40 16.35
N ALA A 97 5.12 12.15 16.03
CA ALA A 97 5.01 11.05 16.98
C ALA A 97 6.37 10.41 17.34
N GLY A 98 7.49 10.94 16.84
CA GLY A 98 8.85 10.51 17.17
C GLY A 98 9.39 9.34 16.34
N PHE A 99 8.79 9.04 15.19
CA PHE A 99 9.40 8.10 14.24
C PHE A 99 10.59 8.77 13.54
N GLU A 100 11.73 8.09 13.53
CA GLU A 100 13.02 8.63 13.10
C GLU A 100 13.15 8.60 11.57
N HIS A 101 12.64 7.54 10.94
CA HIS A 101 12.83 7.27 9.51
C HIS A 101 11.47 7.22 8.82
N VAL A 102 10.98 8.37 8.35
CA VAL A 102 9.71 8.46 7.63
C VAL A 102 9.94 9.10 6.27
N SER A 103 9.46 8.46 5.22
CA SER A 103 9.53 8.92 3.84
C SER A 103 8.14 8.99 3.24
N GLN A 104 7.76 10.15 2.70
CA GLN A 104 6.57 10.21 1.85
C GLN A 104 6.90 9.61 0.48
N LEU A 105 6.00 8.78 -0.06
CA LEU A 105 6.14 8.24 -1.41
C LEU A 105 5.50 9.19 -2.43
N LYS A 106 6.33 9.81 -3.27
CA LYS A 106 5.89 10.77 -4.29
C LYS A 106 4.98 10.14 -5.34
N GLY A 107 3.85 10.79 -5.62
CA GLY A 107 2.86 10.32 -6.60
C GLY A 107 2.03 9.12 -6.17
N GLY A 108 2.25 8.60 -4.95
CA GLY A 108 1.48 7.54 -4.31
C GLY A 108 1.23 6.30 -5.18
N LEU A 109 0.04 5.71 -5.04
CA LEU A 109 -0.32 4.48 -5.76
C LEU A 109 -0.36 4.68 -7.29
N ALA A 110 -0.73 5.86 -7.78
CA ALA A 110 -0.82 6.13 -9.21
C ALA A 110 0.56 6.06 -9.87
N ALA A 111 1.57 6.72 -9.29
CA ALA A 111 2.94 6.64 -9.77
C ALA A 111 3.50 5.22 -9.62
N TRP A 112 3.17 4.52 -8.53
CA TRP A 112 3.59 3.14 -8.31
C TRP A 112 3.10 2.20 -9.41
N LYS A 113 1.82 2.30 -9.78
CA LYS A 113 1.24 1.56 -10.89
C LYS A 113 1.87 1.92 -12.22
N ALA A 114 2.16 3.20 -12.46
CA ALA A 114 2.77 3.67 -13.70
C ALA A 114 4.16 3.06 -13.96
N VAL A 115 4.92 2.73 -12.91
CA VAL A 115 6.23 2.05 -13.02
C VAL A 115 6.11 0.53 -12.99
N GLY A 116 4.90 -0.02 -13.08
CA GLY A 116 4.62 -1.45 -13.01
C GLY A 116 5.00 -2.05 -11.66
N GLY A 117 4.78 -1.32 -10.56
CA GLY A 117 4.95 -1.85 -9.22
C GLY A 117 3.84 -2.85 -8.87
N PRO A 118 4.14 -3.91 -8.10
CA PRO A 118 3.14 -4.91 -7.72
C PRO A 118 2.05 -4.32 -6.81
N THR A 119 0.79 -4.70 -7.07
CA THR A 119 -0.40 -4.26 -6.32
C THR A 119 -1.23 -5.45 -5.86
N GLU A 120 -2.01 -5.24 -4.80
CA GLU A 120 -2.97 -6.19 -4.25
C GLU A 120 -4.31 -5.50 -4.03
N GLY A 121 -5.42 -6.24 -4.07
CA GLY A 121 -6.76 -5.68 -3.83
C GLY A 121 -7.87 -6.36 -4.64
N ILE A 122 -9.11 -6.05 -4.28
CA ILE A 122 -10.31 -6.66 -4.90
C ILE A 122 -10.43 -6.26 -6.37
N ALA A 123 -10.17 -5.00 -6.71
CA ALA A 123 -10.25 -4.53 -8.10
C ALA A 123 -9.03 -4.99 -8.92
N GLU A 124 -7.85 -5.06 -8.30
CA GLU A 124 -6.60 -5.50 -8.94
C GLU A 124 -6.62 -6.99 -9.31
N SER A 125 -7.39 -7.81 -8.58
CA SER A 125 -7.54 -9.25 -8.83
C SER A 125 -8.74 -9.61 -9.72
N LYS A 126 -9.66 -8.67 -9.95
CA LYS A 126 -10.83 -8.91 -10.81
C LYS A 126 -10.44 -8.65 -12.26
N THR A 127 -10.47 -9.71 -13.08
CA THR A 127 -10.64 -9.54 -14.52
C THR A 127 -12.04 -8.97 -14.75
N PRO A 128 -12.20 -7.78 -15.34
CA PRO A 128 -13.52 -7.31 -15.78
C PRO A 128 -14.08 -8.35 -16.74
N ALA A 129 -15.38 -8.64 -16.67
CA ALA A 129 -16.02 -9.44 -17.69
C ALA A 129 -15.76 -8.78 -19.05
N GLY A 130 -15.19 -9.53 -19.99
CA GLY A 130 -14.99 -9.10 -21.37
C GLY A 130 -16.33 -8.70 -21.99
N ALA A 131 -16.30 -7.79 -22.97
CA ALA A 131 -17.51 -7.38 -23.68
C ALA A 131 -18.28 -8.56 -24.31
N ASP A 132 -17.57 -9.67 -24.58
CA ASP A 132 -18.09 -10.90 -25.16
C ASP A 132 -18.29 -12.04 -24.15
N ASP A 133 -18.05 -11.81 -22.85
CA ASP A 133 -18.22 -12.85 -21.83
C ASP A 133 -19.70 -13.20 -21.67
N TYR A 134 -20.01 -14.49 -21.80
CA TYR A 134 -21.37 -15.01 -21.77
C TYR A 134 -22.01 -14.82 -20.37
N ASN A 135 -22.89 -13.84 -20.23
CA ASN A 135 -23.63 -13.59 -19.00
C ASN A 135 -24.80 -14.58 -18.82
N VAL A 136 -24.52 -15.71 -18.18
CA VAL A 136 -25.49 -16.79 -17.90
C VAL A 136 -26.64 -16.30 -17.00
N VAL A 137 -26.38 -15.36 -16.09
CA VAL A 137 -27.38 -14.84 -15.14
C VAL A 137 -28.46 -14.03 -15.87
N ALA A 138 -28.06 -13.16 -16.80
CA ALA A 138 -29.00 -12.38 -17.60
C ALA A 138 -29.86 -13.27 -18.53
N ARG A 139 -29.28 -14.33 -19.11
CA ARG A 139 -30.01 -15.32 -19.92
C ARG A 139 -31.07 -16.08 -19.10
N LEU A 140 -30.74 -16.49 -17.88
CA LEU A 140 -31.66 -17.21 -17.00
C LEU A 140 -32.83 -16.33 -16.55
N GLN A 141 -32.57 -15.05 -16.26
CA GLN A 141 -33.62 -14.07 -15.92
C GLN A 141 -34.57 -13.85 -17.10
N ASN A 142 -34.02 -13.62 -18.30
CA ASN A 142 -34.83 -13.45 -19.51
C ASN A 142 -35.65 -14.70 -19.85
N HIS A 143 -35.11 -15.90 -19.64
CA HIS A 143 -35.84 -17.16 -19.84
C HIS A 143 -36.98 -17.34 -18.83
N ALA A 144 -36.72 -17.04 -17.56
CA ALA A 144 -37.74 -17.09 -16.51
C ALA A 144 -38.86 -16.06 -16.73
N GLU A 145 -38.54 -14.89 -17.27
CA GLU A 145 -39.53 -13.85 -17.62
C GLU A 145 -40.35 -14.21 -18.86
N THR A 146 -39.74 -14.81 -19.88
CA THR A 146 -40.48 -15.30 -21.06
C THR A 146 -41.39 -16.47 -20.71
N GLN A 147 -40.96 -17.39 -19.85
CA GLN A 147 -41.82 -18.48 -19.39
C GLN A 147 -42.97 -18.05 -18.48
N LYS A 148 -42.88 -16.87 -17.84
CA LYS A 148 -43.97 -16.30 -17.03
C LYS A 148 -45.00 -15.52 -17.84
N LYS A 149 -44.71 -15.17 -19.09
CA LYS A 149 -45.64 -14.44 -19.97
C LYS A 149 -46.56 -15.34 -20.80
N ASP A 150 -46.27 -16.64 -20.84
CA ASP A 150 -47.10 -17.66 -21.48
C ASP A 150 -47.94 -18.45 -20.45
N VAL A 151 -48.79 -17.75 -19.68
CA VAL A 151 -49.96 -18.31 -18.95
C VAL A 151 -51.09 -17.30 -18.95
#